data_AF-W9TA29-F1
#
_entry.id   AF-W9TA29-F1
#
_cell.length_a   1.000
_cell.length_b   1.000
_cell.length_c   1.000
_cell.angle_alpha   90.00
_cell.angle_beta   90.00
_cell.angle_gamma   90.00
#
_symmetry.space_group_name_H-M   'P 1'
#
loop_
_entity.id
_entity.type
_entity.pdbx_description
1 polymer ?
#
loop_
_entity_poly.entity_id
_entity_poly.type
_entity_poly.pdbx_seq_one_letter_code
_entity_poly.pdbx_strand_id
1 'polypeptide(L)' 'MLGAPGVGQYGTLASGALESSNVDLTQQLVGLMEGQRNYQANTQVISTNKDLTQALFNAI' A
#
# COMPACT_ATOMS: atom_id res chain seq x y z
N MET A 1 -28.26 -24.25 8.72
CA MET A 1 -27.69 -23.61 9.93
C MET A 1 -26.18 -23.80 9.84
N LEU A 2 -25.41 -22.74 9.51
CA LEU A 2 -23.95 -22.80 9.63
C LEU A 2 -23.62 -23.16 11.09
N GLY A 3 -22.70 -24.09 11.29
CA GLY A 3 -22.48 -24.79 12.56
C GLY A 3 -22.25 -23.90 13.78
N ALA A 4 -22.48 -24.47 14.96
CA ALA A 4 -22.27 -23.79 16.23
C ALA A 4 -20.77 -23.45 16.42
N PRO A 5 -20.44 -22.31 17.04
CA PRO A 5 -19.06 -21.95 17.37
C PRO A 5 -18.39 -23.06 18.21
N GLY A 6 -17.16 -23.43 17.85
CA GLY A 6 -16.41 -24.53 18.48
C GLY A 6 -16.67 -25.93 17.91
N VAL A 7 -17.44 -26.08 16.83
CA VAL A 7 -17.66 -27.37 16.15
C VAL A 7 -16.88 -27.41 14.83
N GLY A 8 -16.02 -28.43 14.64
CA GLY A 8 -15.23 -28.61 13.41
C GLY A 8 -14.07 -27.62 13.30
N GLN A 9 -13.88 -27.00 12.13
CA GLN A 9 -12.83 -26.00 11.87
C GLN A 9 -13.20 -24.57 12.34
N TYR A 10 -14.39 -24.38 12.93
CA TYR A 10 -14.84 -23.07 13.38
C TYR A 10 -14.29 -22.75 14.77
N GLY A 11 -13.63 -21.60 14.90
CA GLY A 11 -13.13 -21.08 16.17
C GLY A 11 -14.23 -20.82 17.20
N THR A 12 -13.86 -20.77 18.48
CA THR A 12 -14.79 -20.46 19.58
C THR A 12 -15.09 -18.97 19.61
N LEU A 13 -16.37 -18.58 19.70
CA LEU A 13 -16.75 -17.19 19.94
C LEU A 13 -16.50 -16.82 21.41
N ALA A 14 -15.60 -15.88 21.66
CA ALA A 14 -15.39 -15.30 22.98
C ALA A 14 -16.19 -13.99 23.12
N SER A 15 -17.34 -14.03 23.82
CA SER A 15 -18.12 -12.83 24.12
C SER A 15 -17.32 -11.87 25.01
N GLY A 16 -17.15 -10.63 24.54
CA GLY A 16 -16.37 -9.60 25.23
C GLY A 16 -14.88 -9.54 24.85
N ALA A 17 -14.41 -10.38 23.92
CA ALA A 17 -13.07 -10.26 23.34
C ALA A 17 -13.08 -9.22 22.21
N LEU A 18 -12.18 -8.24 22.29
CA LEU A 18 -11.95 -7.28 21.22
C LEU A 18 -10.87 -7.85 20.30
N GLU A 19 -11.23 -8.19 19.07
CA GLU A 19 -10.24 -8.59 18.06
C GLU A 19 -9.36 -7.37 17.75
N SER A 20 -8.10 -7.42 18.20
CA SER A 20 -7.12 -6.39 17.89
C SER A 20 -6.77 -6.48 16.40
N SER A 21 -6.53 -5.33 15.77
CA SER A 21 -6.15 -5.30 14.36
C SER A 21 -4.89 -6.12 14.15
N ASN A 22 -4.95 -7.06 13.20
CA ASN A 22 -3.79 -7.82 12.72
C ASN A 22 -2.86 -6.99 11.82
N VAL A 23 -3.07 -5.67 11.75
CA VAL A 23 -2.37 -4.75 10.87
C VAL A 23 -1.19 -4.15 11.61
N ASP A 24 0.03 -4.46 11.17
CA ASP A 24 1.23 -3.75 11.63
C ASP A 24 1.30 -2.37 10.97
N LEU A 25 1.03 -1.33 11.77
CA LEU A 25 1.08 0.07 11.33
C LEU A 25 2.45 0.44 10.75
N THR A 26 3.53 -0.15 11.25
CA THR A 26 4.89 0.12 10.78
C THR A 26 5.07 -0.37 9.35
N GLN A 27 4.58 -1.57 9.04
CA GLN A 27 4.63 -2.12 7.68
C GLN A 27 3.75 -1.31 6.72
N GLN A 28 2.56 -0.87 7.16
CA GLN A 28 1.70 -0.01 6.36
C GLN A 28 2.36 1.34 6.04
N LEU A 29 3.02 1.96 7.02
CA LEU A 29 3.75 3.22 6.82
C LEU A 29 4.94 3.05 5.86
N VAL A 30 5.66 1.93 5.92
CA VAL A 30 6.74 1.62 4.96
C VAL A 30 6.18 1.45 3.54
N GLY A 31 5.05 0.76 3.38
CA GLY A 31 4.39 0.61 2.09
C GLY A 31 3.92 1.95 1.50
N LEU A 32 3.40 2.85 2.34
CA LEU A 32 3.05 4.21 1.92
C LEU A 32 4.29 5.02 1.52
N MET A 33 5.38 4.93 2.28
CA MET A 33 6.66 5.60 1.99
C MET A 33 7.28 5.10 0.68
N GLU A 34 7.18 3.81 0.38
CA GLU A 34 7.66 3.23 -0.87
C GLU A 34 6.84 3.72 -2.07
N GLY A 35 5.51 3.75 -1.94
CA GLY A 35 4.63 4.33 -2.96
C GLY A 35 4.93 5.79 -3.24
N GLN A 36 5.15 6.59 -2.19
CA GLN A 36 5.53 8.00 -2.31
C GLN A 36 6.87 8.18 -3.03
N ARG A 37 7.89 7.37 -2.70
CA ARG A 37 9.20 7.41 -3.35
C ARG A 37 9.09 7.06 -4.83
N ASN A 38 8.29 6.05 -5.18
CA ASN A 38 8.07 5.67 -6.57
C ASN A 38 7.35 6.76 -7.36
N TYR A 39 6.34 7.40 -6.76
CA TYR A 39 5.68 8.55 -7.38
C TYR A 39 6.67 9.69 -7.63
N GLN A 40 7.47 10.04 -6.63
CA GLN A 40 8.48 11.09 -6.74
C GLN A 40 9.53 10.76 -7.82
N ALA A 41 10.04 9.53 -7.85
CA ALA A 41 10.98 9.07 -8.88
C ALA A 41 10.36 9.17 -10.29
N ASN A 42 9.11 8.73 -10.46
CA ASN A 42 8.40 8.84 -11.72
C ASN A 42 8.21 10.30 -12.16
N THR A 43 7.86 11.21 -11.24
CA THR A 43 7.74 12.63 -11.55
C THR A 43 9.07 13.26 -11.96
N GLN A 44 10.19 12.85 -11.35
CA GLN A 44 11.52 13.33 -11.71
C GLN A 44 11.92 12.86 -13.11
N VAL A 45 11.62 11.61 -13.47
CA VAL A 45 11.85 11.07 -14.82
C VAL A 45 11.03 11.84 -15.85
N ILE A 46 9.75 12.10 -15.57
CA ILE A 46 8.87 12.89 -16.46
C ILE A 46 9.41 14.31 -16.65
N SER A 47 9.84 14.97 -15.56
CA SER A 47 10.42 16.32 -15.65
C SER A 47 11.68 16.32 -16.51
N THR A 48 12.58 15.36 -16.27
CA THR A 48 13.83 15.23 -17.04
C THR A 48 13.53 14.95 -18.52
N ASN A 49 12.53 14.10 -18.80
CA ASN A 49 12.11 13.82 -20.18
C ASN A 49 11.54 15.06 -20.88
N LYS A 50 10.74 15.86 -20.15
CA LYS A 50 10.23 17.15 -20.64
C LYS A 50 11.37 18.11 -20.95
N ASP A 51 12.36 18.23 -20.08
CA ASP A 51 13.51 19.11 -20.27
C ASP A 51 14.36 18.68 -21.48
N LEU A 52 14.60 17.38 -21.63
CA LEU A 52 15.29 16.82 -22.80
C LEU A 52 14.51 17.08 -24.10
N THR A 53 13.19 16.87 -24.08
CA THR A 53 12.33 17.13 -25.24
C THR A 53 12.36 18.61 -25.64
N GLN A 54 12.27 19.51 -24.66
CA GLN A 54 12.37 20.95 -24.90
C GLN A 54 13.73 21.35 -25.46
N ALA A 55 14.82 20.77 -24.94
CA ALA A 55 16.16 21.03 -25.44
C ALA A 55 16.32 20.58 -26.91
N LEU A 56 15.70 19.45 -27.29
CA LEU A 56 15.74 18.94 -28.66
C LEU A 56 14.96 19.84 -29.63
N PHE A 57 13.79 20.35 -29.22
CA PHE A 57 13.04 21.34 -30.02
C PHE A 57 13.78 22.67 -30.19
N ASN A 58 14.51 23.12 -29.19
CA ASN A 58 15.27 24.37 -29.25
C ASN A 58 16.57 24.27 -30.07
N ALA A 59 17.04 23.04 -30.36
CA ALA A 59 18.26 22.77 -31.11
C ALA A 59 18.04 22.57 -32.61
N ILE A 60 16.80 22.70 -33.09
CA ILE A 60 16.38 22.70 -34.50
C ILE A 60 16.02 24.13 -34.89
#